data_AF-T0Y3E5-F1
#
_entry.id   AF-T0Y3E5-F1
#
_cell.length_a   1.000
_cell.length_b   1.000
_cell.length_c   1.000
_cell.angle_alpha   90.00
_cell.angle_beta   90.00
_cell.angle_gamma   90.00
#
_symmetry.space_group_name_H-M   'P 1'
#
loop_
_entity.id
_entity.type
_entity.pdbx_description
1 polymer ?
#
loop_
_entity_poly.entity_id
_entity_poly.type
_entity_poly.pdbx_seq_one_letter_code
_entity_poly.pdbx_strand_id
1 'polypeptide(L)'
;MRATVTDKGQVTVPKEIRDRIGIVPGSKLDFELLEDRSLRVRVLARGGDNLFGLVHRKSQATLSIEVMDHGIAEAVESRNRSHAK
;
A
#
# COMPACT_ATOMS: atom_id res chain seq x y z
N MET A 1 20.60 18.86 8.00
CA MET A 1 20.24 18.11 9.22
C MET A 1 21.17 16.92 9.35
N ARG A 2 21.60 16.52 10.56
CA ARG A 2 22.57 15.42 10.76
C ARG A 2 21.97 14.39 11.72
N ALA A 3 22.26 13.12 11.51
CA ALA A 3 21.89 12.03 12.40
C ALA A 3 23.09 11.08 12.53
N THR A 4 23.26 10.50 13.72
CA THR A 4 24.32 9.53 14.00
C THR A 4 23.75 8.13 13.96
N VAL A 5 24.52 7.20 13.39
CA VAL A 5 24.19 5.78 13.42
C VAL A 5 24.53 5.23 14.80
N THR A 6 23.57 4.57 15.43
CA THR A 6 23.78 3.87 16.71
C THR A 6 24.66 2.63 16.54
N ASP A 7 25.17 2.07 17.63
CA ASP A 7 25.98 0.82 17.61
C ASP A 7 25.24 -0.38 16.99
N LYS A 8 23.91 -0.33 16.97
CA LYS A 8 23.04 -1.35 16.38
C LYS A 8 22.70 -1.08 14.90
N GLY A 9 23.33 -0.08 14.27
CA GLY A 9 23.08 0.28 12.88
C GLY A 9 21.80 1.09 12.64
N GLN A 10 21.11 1.54 13.69
CA GLN A 10 19.89 2.34 13.57
C GLN A 10 20.20 3.82 13.36
N VAL A 11 19.40 4.50 12.55
CA VAL A 11 19.42 5.97 12.38
C VAL A 11 18.07 6.56 12.77
N THR A 12 18.08 7.69 13.48
CA THR A 12 16.84 8.39 13.84
C THR A 12 16.48 9.41 12.76
N VAL A 13 15.31 9.25 12.14
CA VAL A 13 14.74 10.23 11.21
C VAL A 13 14.09 11.36 12.03
N PRO A 14 14.51 12.63 11.90
CA PRO A 14 13.95 13.72 12.69
C PRO A 14 12.46 13.95 12.40
N LYS A 15 11.74 14.45 13.42
CA LYS A 15 10.27 14.56 13.39
C LYS A 15 9.75 15.28 12.14
N GLU A 16 10.35 16.40 11.79
CA GLU A 16 9.94 17.20 10.64
C GLU A 16 9.99 16.41 9.31
N ILE A 17 10.99 15.56 9.12
CA ILE A 17 11.03 14.69 7.93
C ILE A 17 9.90 13.68 8.02
N ARG A 18 9.76 12.95 9.14
CA ARG A 18 8.72 11.91 9.29
C ARG A 18 7.33 12.44 8.98
N ASP A 19 7.01 13.64 9.48
CA ASP A 19 5.71 14.27 9.29
C ASP A 19 5.48 14.64 7.81
N ARG A 20 6.51 15.13 7.10
CA ARG A 20 6.43 15.47 5.67
C ARG A 20 6.27 14.26 4.76
N ILE A 21 6.90 13.12 5.09
CA ILE A 21 6.88 11.91 4.24
C ILE A 21 5.97 10.80 4.78
N GLY A 22 5.22 11.06 5.85
CA GLY A 22 4.21 10.15 6.39
C GLY A 22 4.77 8.88 7.05
N ILE A 23 6.02 8.90 7.56
CA ILE A 23 6.59 7.75 8.28
C ILE A 23 6.02 7.69 9.70
N VAL A 24 5.35 6.58 9.99
CA VAL A 24 4.84 6.22 11.33
C VAL A 24 5.51 4.94 11.84
N PRO A 25 5.44 4.62 13.15
CA PRO A 25 5.86 3.31 13.65
C PRO A 25 5.23 2.17 12.85
N GLY A 26 6.03 1.20 12.44
CA GLY A 26 5.61 0.09 11.58
C GLY A 26 5.68 0.35 10.07
N SER A 27 6.00 1.58 9.63
CA SER A 27 6.25 1.85 8.21
C SER A 27 7.45 1.05 7.70
N LYS A 28 7.32 0.47 6.51
CA LYS A 28 8.44 -0.20 5.83
C LYS A 28 9.17 0.79 4.93
N LEU A 29 10.50 0.71 4.95
CA LEU A 29 11.38 1.55 4.14
C LEU A 29 12.12 0.67 3.16
N ASP A 30 12.27 1.17 1.94
CA ASP A 30 13.10 0.59 0.90
C ASP A 30 14.37 1.43 0.74
N PHE A 31 15.52 0.76 0.72
CA PHE A 31 16.84 1.38 0.65
C PHE A 31 17.49 1.03 -0.68
N GLU A 32 17.89 2.07 -1.41
CA GLU A 32 18.59 1.95 -2.69
C GLU A 32 19.97 2.62 -2.54
N LEU A 33 21.04 1.85 -2.81
CA LEU A 33 22.39 2.39 -2.89
C LEU A 33 22.63 2.87 -4.33
N LEU A 34 22.92 4.15 -4.48
CA LEU A 34 23.22 4.77 -5.77
C LEU A 34 24.73 4.72 -6.06
N GLU A 35 25.10 4.91 -7.33
CA GLU A 35 26.50 4.83 -7.79
C GLU A 35 27.42 5.86 -7.10
N ASP A 36 26.87 7.01 -6.72
CA ASP A 36 27.58 8.08 -6.00
C ASP A 36 27.78 7.79 -4.50
N ARG A 37 27.46 6.56 -4.06
CA ARG A 37 27.49 6.12 -2.66
C ARG A 37 26.47 6.83 -1.77
N SER A 38 25.47 7.49 -2.36
CA SER A 38 24.33 7.97 -1.59
C SER A 38 23.29 6.88 -1.40
N LEU A 39 22.53 6.99 -0.30
CA LEU A 39 21.40 6.13 -0.01
C LEU A 39 20.11 6.90 -0.30
N ARG A 40 19.29 6.36 -1.19
CA ARG A 40 17.92 6.80 -1.37
C ARG A 40 17.01 5.93 -0.52
N VAL A 41 16.14 6.58 0.25
CA VAL A 41 15.15 5.90 1.11
C VAL A 41 13.76 6.23 0.62
N ARG A 42 12.94 5.20 0.36
CA ARG A 42 11.54 5.35 -0.03
C ARG A 42 10.65 4.73 1.02
N VAL A 43 9.53 5.40 1.32
CA VAL A 43 8.47 4.79 2.12
C VAL A 43 7.74 3.81 1.22
N LEU A 44 7.75 2.53 1.58
CA LEU A 44 6.88 1.57 0.92
C LEU A 44 5.45 1.91 1.35
N ALA A 45 4.59 2.17 0.37
CA ALA A 45 3.17 2.35 0.63
C ALA A 45 2.70 1.19 1.53
N ARG A 46 2.00 1.53 2.62
CA ARG A 46 1.39 0.51 3.47
C ARG A 46 0.56 -0.39 2.54
N GLY A 47 0.68 -1.71 2.74
CA GLY A 47 -0.03 -2.69 1.91
C GLY A 47 -1.54 -2.54 1.98
N GLY A 48 -2.27 -3.57 1.51
CA GLY A 48 -3.74 -3.56 1.48
C GLY A 48 -4.44 -3.23 2.80
N ASP A 49 -3.73 -3.28 3.93
CA ASP A 49 -4.22 -2.94 5.26
C ASP A 49 -4.84 -1.52 5.35
N ASN A 50 -4.27 -0.55 4.64
CA ASN A 50 -4.83 0.81 4.59
C ASN A 50 -6.01 0.94 3.61
N LEU A 51 -6.28 -0.09 2.82
CA LEU A 51 -7.39 -0.11 1.87
C LEU A 51 -8.68 -0.68 2.48
N PHE A 52 -8.58 -1.38 3.62
CA PHE A 52 -9.76 -1.92 4.30
C PHE A 52 -10.76 -0.80 4.62
N GLY A 53 -11.99 -0.99 4.15
CA GLY A 53 -13.09 -0.05 4.40
C GLY A 53 -13.14 1.18 3.48
N LEU A 54 -12.14 1.46 2.65
CA LEU A 54 -12.17 2.62 1.73
C LEU A 54 -13.33 2.54 0.73
N VAL A 55 -13.69 1.34 0.29
CA VAL A 55 -14.77 1.10 -0.68
C VAL A 55 -16.09 0.72 0.01
N HIS A 56 -16.15 0.78 1.34
CA HIS A 56 -17.38 0.46 2.08
C HIS A 56 -18.43 1.55 1.88
N ARG A 57 -19.64 1.15 1.49
CA ARG A 57 -20.82 2.02 1.37
C ARG A 57 -21.83 1.64 2.43
N LYS A 58 -22.30 2.62 3.23
CA LYS A 58 -23.24 2.39 4.35
C LYS A 58 -24.55 1.71 3.91
N SER A 59 -24.98 1.90 2.67
CA SER A 59 -26.22 1.32 2.12
C SER A 59 -26.01 -0.06 1.48
N GLN A 60 -24.79 -0.59 1.47
CA GLN A 60 -24.48 -1.86 0.82
C GLN A 60 -24.70 -3.02 1.79
N ALA A 61 -25.63 -3.92 1.45
CA ALA A 61 -25.81 -5.16 2.17
C ALA A 61 -24.58 -6.08 2.04
N THR A 62 -24.30 -6.85 3.10
CA THR A 62 -23.30 -7.91 3.05
C THR A 62 -23.76 -9.01 2.11
N LEU A 63 -22.93 -9.37 1.13
CA LEU A 63 -23.19 -10.49 0.23
C LEU A 63 -22.55 -11.76 0.78
N SER A 64 -23.20 -12.92 0.56
CA SER A 64 -22.53 -14.21 0.77
C SER A 64 -21.53 -14.47 -0.36
N ILE A 65 -20.57 -15.35 -0.10
CA ILE A 65 -19.58 -15.77 -1.11
C ILE A 65 -20.28 -16.36 -2.34
N GLU A 66 -21.32 -17.17 -2.14
CA GLU A 66 -22.11 -17.77 -3.22
C GLU A 66 -22.74 -16.72 -4.15
N VAL A 67 -23.27 -15.63 -3.58
CA VAL A 67 -23.84 -14.52 -4.36
C VAL A 67 -22.75 -13.75 -5.11
N MET A 68 -21.56 -13.60 -4.51
CA MET A 68 -20.42 -12.98 -5.20
C MET A 68 -19.95 -13.82 -6.38
N ASP A 69 -19.76 -15.13 -6.18
CA ASP A 69 -19.30 -16.05 -7.22
C ASP A 69 -20.27 -16.09 -8.41
N HIS A 70 -21.58 -16.11 -8.13
CA HIS A 70 -22.59 -16.02 -9.16
C HIS A 70 -22.50 -14.71 -9.96
N GLY A 71 -22.40 -13.56 -9.29
CA GLY A 71 -22.26 -12.26 -9.96
C GLY A 71 -20.98 -12.14 -10.79
N ILE A 72 -19.88 -12.75 -10.35
CA ILE A 72 -18.62 -12.81 -11.10
C ILE A 72 -18.81 -13.63 -12.38
N ALA A 73 -19.45 -14.80 -12.30
CA ALA A 73 -19.70 -15.65 -13.46
C ALA A 73 -20.53 -14.92 -14.53
N GLU A 74 -21.65 -14.29 -14.14
CA GLU A 74 -22.50 -13.52 -15.06
C GLU A 74 -21.76 -12.34 -15.71
N ALA A 75 -20.95 -11.60 -14.94
CA ALA A 75 -20.17 -10.48 -15.43
C ALA A 75 -19.11 -10.92 -16.46
N VAL A 76 -18.46 -12.08 -16.25
CA VAL A 76 -17.48 -12.62 -17.19
C VAL A 76 -18.16 -13.07 -18.48
N GLU A 77 -19.31 -13.75 -18.39
CA GLU A 77 -20.07 -14.19 -19.57
C GLU A 77 -20.58 -13.02 -20.43
N SER A 78 -21.07 -11.95 -19.80
CA SER A 78 -21.50 -10.76 -20.52
C SER A 78 -20.33 -10.05 -21.22
N ARG A 79 -19.19 -9.91 -20.54
CA ARG A 79 -17.97 -9.32 -21.12
C ARG A 79 -17.44 -10.14 -22.31
N ASN A 80 -17.37 -11.46 -22.19
CA ASN A 80 -16.89 -12.32 -23.28
C ASN A 80 -17.80 -12.26 -24.51
N ARG A 81 -19.13 -12.16 -24.31
CA ARG A 81 -20.08 -11.96 -25.42
C ARG A 81 -19.89 -10.61 -26.13
N SER A 82 -19.56 -9.54 -25.40
CA SER A 82 -19.32 -8.22 -26.00
C SER A 82 -18.02 -8.12 -26.81
N HIS A 83 -17.03 -8.98 -26.53
CA HIS A 83 -15.75 -9.01 -27.25
C HIS A 83 -15.69 -10.01 -28.42
N ALA A 84 -16.76 -10.78 -28.65
CA ALA A 84 -16.86 -11.77 -29.73
C ALA A 84 -17.52 -11.22 -31.03
N LYS A 85 -17.67 -9.89 -31.15
CA LYS A 85 -18.07 -9.17 -32.36
C LYS A 85 -16.91 -8.31 -32.85
#